data_AF-A0A954N4S0-F1
#
_entry.id   AF-A0A954N4S0-F1
#
_cell.length_a   1.000
_cell.length_b   1.000
_cell.length_c   1.000
_cell.angle_alpha   90.00
_cell.angle_beta   90.00
_cell.angle_gamma   90.00
#
_symmetry.space_group_name_H-M   'P 1'
#
loop_
_entity.id
_entity.type
_entity.pdbx_description
1 polymer ?
#
loop_
_entity_poly.entity_id
_entity_poly.type
_entity_poly.pdbx_seq_one_letter_code
_entity_poly.pdbx_strand_id
1 'polypeptide(L)'
;DHLEDIEVPMSWFLLGTLIPGTGCVILGHFFFDIRWDMGILAVLVTFILSVVAARATGETDITPIGAMGKITQLLYGVIAPSRITTNLMTASITSGAASHAADLLTDLKTGYLLGGNPRKQTISQLFGVLAGTVFCVPIYLLVVKKDKIGSAEMPFPSAKVWESVARLMNEGVQTVPQGALQAMVIGGLVGAVLACCDEFLPKKISRWLPSVTGLGIAGVIPAFNSISMFLGALFAWILSKVSPKTDENYTISVSSGLIAGESLLGVAFMLSGELPSLIKQLTGILTGS
;
A
#
# COMPACT_ATOMS: atom_id res chain seq x y z
N ASP A 1 32.83 10.10 7.24
CA ASP A 1 32.30 8.99 8.04
C ASP A 1 32.48 7.70 7.24
N HIS A 2 32.92 6.57 7.80
CA HIS A 2 33.17 5.36 6.97
C HIS A 2 31.86 4.79 6.36
N LEU A 3 30.72 5.21 6.89
CA LEU A 3 29.39 4.87 6.38
C LEU A 3 28.97 5.75 5.18
N GLU A 4 29.46 6.99 5.05
CA GLU A 4 29.12 7.88 3.93
C GLU A 4 29.51 7.28 2.57
N ASP A 5 30.61 6.52 2.53
CA ASP A 5 31.11 5.90 1.31
C ASP A 5 30.27 4.70 0.83
N ILE A 6 29.42 4.13 1.70
CA ILE A 6 28.54 3.00 1.38
C ILE A 6 27.06 3.40 1.29
N GLU A 7 26.69 4.56 1.83
CA GLU A 7 25.33 5.09 1.76
C GLU A 7 24.93 5.49 0.34
N VAL A 8 23.62 5.43 0.08
CA VAL A 8 23.06 5.86 -1.21
C VAL A 8 23.29 7.37 -1.35
N PRO A 9 24.03 7.83 -2.39
CA PRO A 9 24.37 9.24 -2.50
C PRO A 9 23.12 10.08 -2.79
N MET A 10 23.13 11.33 -2.32
CA MET A 10 22.02 12.27 -2.53
C MET A 10 21.69 12.47 -4.03
N SER A 11 22.68 12.32 -4.92
CA SER A 11 22.46 12.36 -6.36
C SER A 11 21.50 11.27 -6.85
N TRP A 12 21.55 10.05 -6.27
CA TRP A 12 20.61 8.98 -6.60
C TRP A 12 19.21 9.29 -6.09
N PHE A 13 19.09 9.93 -4.93
CA PHE A 13 17.80 10.38 -4.43
C PHE A 13 17.19 11.45 -5.35
N LEU A 14 17.97 12.44 -5.77
CA LEU A 14 17.51 13.50 -6.68
C LEU A 14 17.13 12.94 -8.06
N LEU A 15 18.01 12.13 -8.67
CA LEU A 15 17.74 11.50 -9.96
C LEU A 15 16.59 10.48 -9.88
N GLY A 16 16.53 9.71 -8.79
CA GLY A 16 15.49 8.72 -8.51
C GLY A 16 14.14 9.34 -8.18
N THR A 17 14.10 10.62 -7.79
CA THR A 17 12.85 11.37 -7.66
C THR A 17 12.46 12.00 -9.00
N LEU A 18 13.42 12.64 -9.70
CA LEU A 18 13.13 13.37 -10.94
C LEU A 18 12.76 12.44 -12.09
N ILE A 19 13.52 11.37 -12.33
CA ILE A 19 13.33 10.50 -13.50
C ILE A 19 12.05 9.64 -13.32
N PRO A 20 11.93 8.77 -12.30
CA PRO A 20 10.68 8.07 -12.00
C PRO A 20 9.49 8.99 -11.78
N GLY A 21 9.64 10.12 -11.07
CA GLY A 21 8.56 11.07 -10.84
C GLY A 21 8.01 11.66 -12.14
N THR A 22 8.90 12.09 -13.06
CA THR A 22 8.49 12.53 -14.40
C THR A 22 7.83 11.40 -15.18
N GLY A 23 8.37 10.18 -15.09
CA GLY A 23 7.76 8.99 -15.67
C GLY A 23 6.33 8.74 -15.17
N CYS A 24 6.09 8.86 -13.86
CA CYS A 24 4.76 8.76 -13.26
C CYS A 24 3.80 9.82 -13.82
N VAL A 25 4.24 11.06 -13.98
CA VAL A 25 3.41 12.14 -14.56
C VAL A 25 3.06 11.83 -16.02
N ILE A 26 4.05 11.42 -16.83
CA ILE A 26 3.86 11.04 -18.23
C ILE A 26 2.86 9.88 -18.35
N LEU A 27 3.08 8.80 -17.59
CA LEU A 27 2.19 7.64 -17.60
C LEU A 27 0.78 8.03 -17.12
N GLY A 28 0.69 8.85 -16.08
CA GLY A 28 -0.57 9.40 -15.57
C GLY A 28 -1.36 10.16 -16.65
N HIS A 29 -0.67 10.98 -17.44
CA HIS A 29 -1.29 11.74 -18.52
C HIS A 29 -1.78 10.84 -19.65
N PHE A 30 -0.92 9.96 -20.16
CA PHE A 30 -1.23 9.16 -21.35
C PHE A 30 -2.22 8.01 -21.08
N PHE A 31 -2.15 7.36 -19.91
CA PHE A 31 -3.02 6.22 -19.61
C PHE A 31 -4.32 6.62 -18.90
N PHE A 32 -4.34 7.75 -18.20
CA PHE A 32 -5.44 8.09 -17.29
C PHE A 32 -6.00 9.52 -17.46
N ASP A 33 -5.59 10.24 -18.51
CA ASP A 33 -6.03 11.61 -18.81
C ASP A 33 -5.84 12.58 -17.63
N ILE A 34 -4.78 12.36 -16.85
CA ILE A 34 -4.41 13.27 -15.75
C ILE A 34 -3.74 14.49 -16.36
N ARG A 35 -4.22 15.69 -16.00
CA ARG A 35 -3.55 16.93 -16.42
C ARG A 35 -2.14 17.02 -15.83
N TRP A 36 -1.21 17.60 -16.57
CA TRP A 36 0.21 17.70 -16.17
C TRP A 36 0.42 18.34 -14.80
N ASP A 37 -0.27 19.46 -14.53
CA ASP A 37 -0.26 20.16 -13.24
C ASP A 37 -0.71 19.25 -12.08
N MET A 38 -1.79 18.51 -12.31
CA MET A 38 -2.34 17.55 -11.36
C MET A 38 -1.41 16.35 -11.16
N GLY A 39 -0.71 15.87 -12.18
CA GLY A 39 0.28 14.81 -12.04
C GLY A 39 1.49 15.27 -11.21
N ILE A 40 2.03 16.46 -11.49
CA ILE A 40 3.16 17.03 -10.74
C ILE A 40 2.80 17.21 -9.27
N LEU A 41 1.61 17.77 -8.99
CA LEU A 41 1.14 17.92 -7.62
C LEU A 41 1.03 16.58 -6.90
N ALA A 42 0.60 15.51 -7.58
CA ALA A 42 0.46 14.19 -6.98
C ALA A 42 1.83 13.67 -6.50
N VAL A 43 2.87 13.82 -7.32
CA VAL A 43 4.24 13.43 -6.96
C VAL A 43 4.76 14.23 -5.76
N LEU A 44 4.49 15.54 -5.71
CA LEU A 44 4.91 16.40 -4.59
C LEU A 44 4.20 16.05 -3.27
N VAL A 45 2.87 15.87 -3.32
CA VAL A 45 2.07 15.47 -2.16
C VAL A 45 2.50 14.11 -1.64
N THR A 46 2.81 13.18 -2.56
CA THR A 46 3.27 11.84 -2.23
C THR A 46 4.55 11.85 -1.40
N PHE A 47 5.50 12.75 -1.68
CA PHE A 47 6.73 12.85 -0.88
C PHE A 47 6.44 13.08 0.61
N ILE A 48 5.52 13.99 0.92
CA ILE A 48 5.12 14.29 2.31
C ILE A 48 4.44 13.08 2.94
N LEU A 49 3.52 12.45 2.21
CA LEU A 49 2.74 11.31 2.73
C LEU A 49 3.58 10.04 2.88
N SER A 50 4.64 9.86 2.07
CA SER A 50 5.61 8.78 2.25
C SER A 50 6.35 8.87 3.58
N VAL A 51 6.64 10.08 4.08
CA VAL A 51 7.25 10.26 5.42
C VAL A 51 6.28 9.82 6.52
N VAL A 52 5.00 10.18 6.39
CA VAL A 52 3.96 9.77 7.34
C VAL A 52 3.80 8.25 7.33
N ALA A 53 3.79 7.63 6.15
CA ALA A 53 3.72 6.18 6.00
C ALA A 53 4.92 5.48 6.65
N ALA A 54 6.14 5.93 6.37
CA ALA A 54 7.36 5.37 6.95
C ALA A 54 7.38 5.48 8.48
N ARG A 55 6.90 6.61 9.03
CA ARG A 55 6.76 6.79 10.48
C ARG A 55 5.73 5.83 11.09
N ALA A 56 4.54 5.75 10.49
CA ALA A 56 3.48 4.87 10.94
C ALA A 56 3.93 3.40 10.91
N THR A 57 4.57 2.96 9.82
CA THR A 57 5.15 1.61 9.73
C THR A 57 6.20 1.37 10.80
N GLY A 58 7.09 2.34 11.06
CA GLY A 58 8.10 2.21 12.12
C GLY A 58 7.50 2.12 13.53
N GLU A 59 6.32 2.70 13.77
CA GLU A 59 5.65 2.67 15.07
C GLU A 59 4.74 1.45 15.26
N THR A 60 4.04 1.01 14.21
CA THR A 60 2.98 0.01 14.32
C THR A 60 3.24 -1.28 13.54
N ASP A 61 4.35 -1.36 12.80
CA ASP A 61 4.67 -2.45 11.88
C ASP A 61 3.58 -2.68 10.80
N ILE A 62 2.81 -1.63 10.51
CA ILE A 62 1.71 -1.65 9.52
C ILE A 62 1.77 -0.37 8.69
N THR A 63 1.88 -0.54 7.37
CA THR A 63 1.88 0.59 6.44
C THR A 63 0.44 1.03 6.12
N PRO A 64 0.07 2.29 6.40
CA PRO A 64 -1.30 2.78 6.21
C PRO A 64 -1.59 3.18 4.76
N ILE A 65 -1.30 2.29 3.80
CA ILE A 65 -1.39 2.51 2.34
C ILE A 65 -2.76 3.09 1.96
N GLY A 66 -3.82 2.46 2.46
CA GLY A 66 -5.19 2.87 2.16
C GLY A 66 -5.60 4.21 2.77
N ALA A 67 -4.96 4.67 3.84
CA ALA A 67 -5.21 5.97 4.43
C ALA A 67 -4.48 7.07 3.66
N MET A 68 -3.21 6.85 3.28
CA MET A 68 -2.44 7.80 2.46
C MET A 68 -3.13 8.11 1.14
N GLY A 69 -3.64 7.07 0.46
CA GLY A 69 -4.41 7.24 -0.77
C GLY A 69 -5.66 8.09 -0.55
N LYS A 70 -6.42 7.84 0.52
CA LYS A 70 -7.64 8.60 0.84
C LYS A 70 -7.35 10.06 1.16
N ILE A 71 -6.23 10.39 1.80
CA ILE A 71 -5.83 11.79 2.01
C ILE A 71 -5.64 12.49 0.66
N THR A 72 -4.97 11.84 -0.29
CA THR A 72 -4.87 12.35 -1.67
C THR A 72 -6.24 12.43 -2.35
N GLN A 73 -7.13 11.45 -2.17
CA GLN A 73 -8.49 11.52 -2.72
C GLN A 73 -9.28 12.72 -2.17
N LEU A 74 -9.13 13.05 -0.88
CA LEU A 74 -9.79 14.23 -0.29
C LEU A 74 -9.23 15.52 -0.91
N LEU A 75 -7.91 15.63 -1.07
CA LEU A 75 -7.29 16.78 -1.74
C LEU A 75 -7.80 16.94 -3.17
N TYR A 76 -7.74 15.87 -3.97
CA TYR A 76 -8.17 15.88 -5.38
C TYR A 76 -9.68 16.02 -5.54
N GLY A 77 -10.47 15.66 -4.53
CA GLY A 77 -11.90 15.96 -4.49
C GLY A 77 -12.20 17.46 -4.49
N VAL A 78 -11.34 18.25 -3.85
CA VAL A 78 -11.48 19.71 -3.78
C VAL A 78 -10.93 20.40 -5.03
N ILE A 79 -9.74 19.99 -5.49
CA ILE A 79 -9.02 20.71 -6.56
C ILE A 79 -9.33 20.20 -7.98
N ALA A 80 -9.84 18.97 -8.11
CA ALA A 80 -10.23 18.35 -9.37
C ALA A 80 -11.65 17.75 -9.26
N PRO A 81 -12.67 18.59 -8.97
CA PRO A 81 -14.04 18.11 -8.83
C PRO A 81 -14.50 17.48 -10.14
N SER A 82 -15.44 16.54 -10.02
CA SER A 82 -16.03 15.81 -11.15
C SER A 82 -15.07 14.91 -11.94
N ARG A 83 -13.82 14.67 -11.48
CA ARG A 83 -12.84 13.80 -12.16
C ARG A 83 -12.48 12.55 -11.33
N ILE A 84 -13.33 11.52 -11.39
CA ILE A 84 -13.13 10.25 -10.64
C ILE A 84 -11.80 9.59 -10.99
N THR A 85 -11.45 9.50 -12.27
CA THR A 85 -10.20 8.88 -12.72
C THR A 85 -8.99 9.63 -12.17
N THR A 86 -8.97 10.96 -12.27
CA THR A 86 -7.88 11.77 -11.71
C THR A 86 -7.77 11.58 -10.20
N ASN A 87 -8.90 11.55 -9.49
CA ASN A 87 -8.95 11.32 -8.04
C ASN A 87 -8.35 9.96 -7.65
N LEU A 88 -8.83 8.87 -8.27
CA LEU A 88 -8.36 7.51 -7.98
C LEU A 88 -6.91 7.29 -8.37
N MET A 89 -6.51 7.74 -9.55
CA MET A 89 -5.18 7.43 -10.07
C MET A 89 -4.07 8.23 -9.39
N THR A 90 -4.33 9.48 -9.00
CA THR A 90 -3.38 10.26 -8.18
C THR A 90 -3.27 9.69 -6.77
N ALA A 91 -4.36 9.19 -6.18
CA ALA A 91 -4.32 8.45 -4.93
C ALA A 91 -3.52 7.15 -5.05
N SER A 92 -3.61 6.43 -6.17
CA SER A 92 -2.80 5.23 -6.44
C SER A 92 -1.30 5.56 -6.53
N ILE A 93 -0.93 6.69 -7.14
CA ILE A 93 0.47 7.18 -7.16
C ILE A 93 0.97 7.36 -5.72
N THR A 94 0.19 8.06 -4.89
CA THR A 94 0.55 8.29 -3.48
C THR A 94 0.68 6.98 -2.70
N SER A 95 -0.33 6.12 -2.75
CA SER A 95 -0.33 4.87 -2.00
C SER A 95 0.79 3.93 -2.44
N GLY A 96 1.07 3.84 -3.74
CA GLY A 96 2.18 3.03 -4.25
C GLY A 96 3.53 3.51 -3.71
N ALA A 97 3.82 4.80 -3.86
CA ALA A 97 5.10 5.34 -3.39
C ALA A 97 5.21 5.39 -1.85
N ALA A 98 4.10 5.58 -1.13
CA ALA A 98 4.07 5.48 0.33
C ALA A 98 4.34 4.05 0.81
N SER A 99 3.75 3.04 0.14
CA SER A 99 4.03 1.62 0.41
C SER A 99 5.51 1.32 0.21
N HIS A 100 6.03 1.64 -0.97
CA HIS A 100 7.43 1.36 -1.28
C HIS A 100 8.38 2.11 -0.35
N ALA A 101 8.10 3.36 0.03
CA ALA A 101 8.94 4.09 0.97
C ALA A 101 9.00 3.41 2.35
N ALA A 102 7.87 2.89 2.84
CA ALA A 102 7.81 2.16 4.10
C ALA A 102 8.53 0.81 4.03
N ASP A 103 8.30 0.03 2.97
CA ASP A 103 8.93 -1.28 2.77
C ASP A 103 10.45 -1.13 2.59
N LEU A 104 10.89 -0.11 1.86
CA LEU A 104 12.31 0.21 1.68
C LEU A 104 12.98 0.57 3.01
N LEU A 105 12.27 1.25 3.92
CA LEU A 105 12.81 1.57 5.25
C LEU A 105 13.08 0.29 6.05
N THR A 106 12.16 -0.68 6.04
CA THR A 106 12.35 -1.97 6.72
C THR A 106 13.42 -2.81 6.05
N ASP A 107 13.47 -2.84 4.73
CA ASP A 107 14.47 -3.55 3.95
C ASP A 107 15.87 -3.01 4.22
N LEU A 108 16.06 -1.69 4.14
CA LEU A 108 17.37 -1.07 4.38
C LEU A 108 17.80 -1.31 5.84
N LYS A 109 16.87 -1.20 6.80
CA LYS A 109 17.18 -1.47 8.22
C LYS A 109 17.67 -2.90 8.43
N THR A 110 16.95 -3.89 7.88
CA THR A 110 17.35 -5.29 7.98
C THR A 110 18.66 -5.57 7.24
N GLY A 111 18.83 -4.99 6.05
CA GLY A 111 20.07 -5.03 5.28
C GLY A 111 21.26 -4.51 6.09
N TYR A 112 21.12 -3.36 6.75
CA TYR A 112 22.15 -2.81 7.64
C TYR A 112 22.48 -3.75 8.81
N LEU A 113 21.47 -4.33 9.47
CA LEU A 113 21.67 -5.26 10.59
C LEU A 113 22.41 -6.54 10.17
N LEU A 114 22.23 -6.97 8.93
CA LEU A 114 22.89 -8.15 8.34
C LEU A 114 24.24 -7.83 7.68
N GLY A 115 24.71 -6.58 7.71
CA GLY A 115 25.96 -6.15 7.07
C GLY A 115 25.88 -6.05 5.54
N GLY A 116 24.67 -5.92 4.99
CA GLY A 116 24.42 -5.71 3.57
C GLY A 116 24.89 -4.34 3.08
N ASN A 117 25.18 -4.23 1.78
CA ASN A 117 25.55 -2.96 1.15
C ASN A 117 24.29 -2.22 0.64
N PRO A 118 23.96 -1.02 1.18
CA PRO A 118 22.74 -0.30 0.84
C PRO A 118 22.60 0.03 -0.65
N ARG A 119 23.70 0.43 -1.32
CA ARG A 119 23.67 0.74 -2.75
C ARG A 119 23.31 -0.47 -3.60
N LYS A 120 23.90 -1.63 -3.29
CA LYS A 120 23.57 -2.88 -3.99
C LYS A 120 22.11 -3.27 -3.76
N GLN A 121 21.62 -3.12 -2.53
CA GLN A 121 20.23 -3.38 -2.19
C GLN A 121 19.26 -2.50 -2.98
N THR A 122 19.52 -1.19 -3.05
CA THR A 122 18.72 -0.25 -3.86
C THR A 122 18.73 -0.64 -5.34
N ILE A 123 19.90 -1.00 -5.91
CA ILE A 123 19.97 -1.47 -7.30
C ILE A 123 19.12 -2.74 -7.48
N SER A 124 19.25 -3.72 -6.59
CA SER A 124 18.47 -4.96 -6.65
C SER A 124 16.97 -4.71 -6.58
N GLN A 125 16.52 -3.79 -5.72
CA GLN A 125 15.12 -3.39 -5.62
C GLN A 125 14.62 -2.73 -6.90
N LEU A 126 15.42 -1.87 -7.55
CA LEU A 126 15.08 -1.28 -8.84
C LEU A 126 14.87 -2.34 -9.93
N PHE A 127 15.75 -3.34 -10.01
CA PHE A 127 15.55 -4.48 -10.91
C PHE A 127 14.29 -5.29 -10.55
N GLY A 128 14.04 -5.49 -9.26
CA GLY A 128 12.83 -6.16 -8.77
C GLY A 128 11.55 -5.47 -9.21
N VAL A 129 11.49 -4.13 -9.13
CA VAL A 129 10.34 -3.34 -9.59
C VAL A 129 10.10 -3.50 -11.09
N LEU A 130 11.17 -3.46 -11.90
CA LEU A 130 11.06 -3.65 -13.36
C LEU A 130 10.56 -5.06 -13.70
N ALA A 131 11.17 -6.09 -13.13
CA ALA A 131 10.75 -7.46 -13.35
C ALA A 131 9.30 -7.68 -12.88
N GLY A 132 8.98 -7.23 -11.67
CA GLY A 132 7.63 -7.29 -11.11
C GLY A 132 6.60 -6.61 -12.02
N THR A 133 6.90 -5.43 -12.54
CA THR A 133 5.99 -4.70 -13.46
C THR A 133 5.71 -5.49 -14.74
N VAL A 134 6.75 -6.08 -15.34
CA VAL A 134 6.63 -6.86 -16.59
C VAL A 134 5.72 -8.08 -16.41
N PHE A 135 5.70 -8.71 -15.24
CA PHE A 135 4.83 -9.87 -14.99
C PHE A 135 3.46 -9.49 -14.41
N CYS A 136 3.43 -8.61 -13.40
CA CYS A 136 2.21 -8.27 -12.68
C CYS A 136 1.18 -7.53 -13.56
N VAL A 137 1.62 -6.61 -14.43
CA VAL A 137 0.68 -5.83 -15.26
C VAL A 137 -0.08 -6.71 -16.26
N PRO A 138 0.58 -7.56 -17.08
CA PRO A 138 -0.14 -8.48 -17.97
C PRO A 138 -1.01 -9.48 -17.21
N ILE A 139 -0.50 -10.06 -16.11
CA ILE A 139 -1.29 -11.01 -15.31
C ILE A 139 -2.56 -10.34 -14.78
N TYR A 140 -2.45 -9.10 -14.27
CA TYR A 140 -3.61 -8.33 -13.85
C TYR A 140 -4.64 -8.16 -14.98
N LEU A 141 -4.19 -7.79 -16.18
CA LEU A 141 -5.08 -7.60 -17.33
C LEU A 141 -5.73 -8.90 -17.83
N LEU A 142 -5.10 -10.05 -17.61
CA LEU A 142 -5.66 -11.36 -17.95
C LEU A 142 -6.64 -11.88 -16.90
N VAL A 143 -6.31 -11.70 -15.62
CA VAL A 143 -7.07 -12.27 -14.50
C VAL A 143 -8.26 -11.40 -14.13
N VAL A 144 -8.13 -10.08 -14.16
CA VAL A 144 -9.18 -9.17 -13.69
C VAL A 144 -10.18 -8.87 -14.80
N LYS A 145 -11.36 -9.48 -14.68
CA LYS A 145 -12.48 -9.29 -15.61
C LYS A 145 -13.37 -8.15 -15.14
N LYS A 146 -13.39 -7.06 -15.92
CA LYS A 146 -14.11 -5.82 -15.58
C LYS A 146 -15.60 -6.04 -15.27
N ASP A 147 -16.24 -6.94 -16.02
CA ASP A 147 -17.65 -7.33 -15.87
C ASP A 147 -17.95 -8.10 -14.57
N LYS A 148 -16.92 -8.73 -13.98
CA LYS A 148 -17.04 -9.50 -12.74
C LYS A 148 -16.67 -8.70 -11.49
N ILE A 149 -16.12 -7.49 -11.64
CA ILE A 149 -15.72 -6.65 -10.49
C ILE A 149 -16.94 -6.41 -9.59
N GLY A 150 -16.79 -6.79 -8.32
CA GLY A 150 -17.81 -6.66 -7.29
C GLY A 150 -18.80 -7.80 -7.17
N SER A 151 -18.68 -8.84 -8.00
CA SER A 151 -19.42 -10.11 -7.89
C SER A 151 -18.93 -10.97 -6.70
N ALA A 152 -19.60 -12.09 -6.42
CA ALA A 152 -19.15 -13.06 -5.43
C ALA A 152 -17.80 -13.71 -5.79
N GLU A 153 -17.51 -13.85 -7.08
CA GLU A 153 -16.25 -14.41 -7.59
C GLU A 153 -15.09 -13.40 -7.47
N MET A 154 -15.38 -12.09 -7.62
CA MET A 154 -14.40 -11.02 -7.59
C MET A 154 -14.88 -9.83 -6.73
N PRO A 155 -15.01 -10.01 -5.39
CA PRO A 155 -15.69 -9.03 -4.55
C PRO A 155 -14.93 -7.71 -4.36
N PHE A 156 -13.59 -7.74 -4.44
CA PHE A 156 -12.66 -6.61 -4.30
C PHE A 156 -13.11 -5.52 -3.30
N PRO A 157 -13.33 -5.86 -2.02
CA PRO A 157 -13.90 -4.95 -1.03
C PRO A 157 -13.07 -3.68 -0.85
N SER A 158 -11.74 -3.78 -0.85
CA SER A 158 -10.84 -2.63 -0.75
C SER A 158 -11.00 -1.66 -1.91
N ALA A 159 -11.17 -2.17 -3.14
CA ALA A 159 -11.38 -1.33 -4.32
C ALA A 159 -12.72 -0.59 -4.24
N LYS A 160 -13.78 -1.25 -3.76
CA LYS A 160 -15.09 -0.62 -3.54
C LYS A 160 -15.01 0.54 -2.54
N VAL A 161 -14.23 0.41 -1.47
CA VAL A 161 -14.04 1.51 -0.51
C VAL A 161 -13.38 2.72 -1.17
N TRP A 162 -12.38 2.51 -2.01
CA TRP A 162 -11.71 3.59 -2.74
C TRP A 162 -12.63 4.25 -3.77
N GLU A 163 -13.43 3.46 -4.49
CA GLU A 163 -14.47 3.95 -5.39
C GLU A 163 -15.49 4.80 -4.64
N SER A 164 -15.98 4.34 -3.49
CA SER A 164 -16.94 5.08 -2.66
C SER A 164 -16.40 6.43 -2.21
N VAL A 165 -15.11 6.54 -1.86
CA VAL A 165 -14.48 7.82 -1.53
C VAL A 165 -14.39 8.73 -2.76
N ALA A 166 -14.02 8.17 -3.91
CA ALA A 166 -13.97 8.95 -5.15
C ALA A 166 -15.36 9.46 -5.58
N ARG A 167 -16.41 8.65 -5.41
CA ARG A 167 -17.81 9.03 -5.64
C ARG A 167 -18.29 10.06 -4.64
N LEU A 168 -17.98 9.90 -3.35
CA LEU A 168 -18.27 10.90 -2.31
C LEU A 168 -17.72 12.27 -2.69
N MET A 169 -16.49 12.33 -3.19
CA MET A 169 -15.85 13.57 -3.60
C MET A 169 -16.43 14.17 -4.90
N ASN A 170 -17.11 13.37 -5.73
CA ASN A 170 -17.62 13.80 -7.04
C ASN A 170 -19.12 14.10 -7.02
N GLU A 171 -19.90 13.16 -6.52
CA GLU A 171 -21.37 13.15 -6.52
C GLU A 171 -21.95 13.75 -5.22
N GLY A 172 -21.11 13.93 -4.20
CA GLY A 172 -21.45 14.57 -2.92
C GLY A 172 -21.89 13.60 -1.82
N VAL A 173 -22.19 14.17 -0.64
CA VAL A 173 -22.44 13.45 0.62
C VAL A 173 -23.64 12.50 0.56
N GLN A 174 -24.58 12.74 -0.35
CA GLN A 174 -25.71 11.83 -0.61
C GLN A 174 -25.30 10.41 -1.07
N THR A 175 -24.07 10.20 -1.52
CA THR A 175 -23.59 8.86 -1.93
C THR A 175 -23.12 7.97 -0.79
N VAL A 176 -22.90 8.54 0.40
CA VAL A 176 -22.43 7.78 1.56
C VAL A 176 -23.57 7.45 2.52
N PRO A 177 -23.46 6.32 3.26
CA PRO A 177 -24.45 5.95 4.26
C PRO A 177 -24.70 7.07 5.26
N GLN A 178 -25.95 7.16 5.74
CA GLN A 178 -26.34 8.14 6.74
C GLN A 178 -25.44 8.03 7.98
N GLY A 179 -24.90 9.16 8.45
CA GLY A 179 -23.97 9.22 9.58
C GLY A 179 -22.49 9.05 9.22
N ALA A 180 -22.13 8.69 7.99
CA ALA A 180 -20.73 8.54 7.57
C ALA A 180 -19.92 9.84 7.73
N LEU A 181 -20.48 10.98 7.33
CA LEU A 181 -19.81 12.28 7.49
C LEU A 181 -19.61 12.65 8.97
N GLN A 182 -20.61 12.37 9.80
CA GLN A 182 -20.51 12.61 11.25
C GLN A 182 -19.42 11.73 11.87
N ALA A 183 -19.37 10.45 11.51
CA ALA A 183 -18.33 9.53 11.96
C ALA A 183 -16.93 9.98 11.50
N MET A 184 -16.79 10.48 10.27
CA MET A 184 -15.53 11.04 9.78
C MET A 184 -15.09 12.26 10.59
N VAL A 185 -16.00 13.20 10.88
CA VAL A 185 -15.69 14.41 11.65
C VAL A 185 -15.34 14.05 13.10
N ILE A 186 -16.14 13.19 13.75
CA ILE A 186 -15.88 12.74 15.12
C ILE A 186 -14.55 12.00 15.19
N GLY A 187 -14.32 11.04 14.27
CA GLY A 187 -13.07 10.29 14.20
C GLY A 187 -11.85 11.19 13.97
N GLY A 188 -11.96 12.17 13.07
CA GLY A 188 -10.92 13.16 12.82
C GLY A 188 -10.62 14.04 14.04
N LEU A 189 -11.65 14.52 14.75
CA LEU A 189 -11.49 15.31 15.96
C LEU A 189 -10.87 14.49 17.10
N VAL A 190 -11.35 13.27 17.33
CA VAL A 190 -10.78 12.37 18.34
C VAL A 190 -9.33 12.06 18.02
N GLY A 191 -9.01 11.75 16.76
CA GLY A 191 -7.64 11.51 16.31
C GLY A 191 -6.74 12.72 16.52
N ALA A 192 -7.20 13.92 16.14
CA ALA A 192 -6.45 15.16 16.33
C ALA A 192 -6.21 15.46 17.82
N VAL A 193 -7.23 15.30 18.66
CA VAL A 193 -7.09 15.50 20.12
C VAL A 193 -6.10 14.51 20.70
N LEU A 194 -6.19 13.22 20.35
CA LEU A 194 -5.26 12.21 20.85
C LEU A 194 -3.82 12.49 20.37
N ALA A 195 -3.62 12.92 19.12
CA ALA A 195 -2.31 13.24 18.58
C ALA A 195 -1.69 14.46 19.29
N CYS A 196 -2.48 15.50 19.51
CA CYS A 196 -2.05 16.66 20.29
C CYS A 196 -1.74 16.27 21.74
N CYS A 197 -2.58 15.44 22.36
CA CYS A 197 -2.34 14.96 23.72
C CYS A 197 -1.04 14.15 23.83
N ASP A 198 -0.74 13.29 22.86
CA ASP A 198 0.49 12.51 22.85
C ASP A 198 1.75 13.40 22.74
N GLU A 199 1.69 14.45 21.91
CA GLU A 199 2.81 15.39 21.71
C GLU A 199 3.01 16.35 22.90
N PHE A 200 1.92 16.88 23.47
CA PHE A 200 1.99 17.96 24.46
C PHE A 200 1.92 17.50 25.92
N LEU A 201 1.47 16.27 26.23
CA LEU A 201 1.41 15.79 27.61
C LEU A 201 2.76 15.25 28.11
N PRO A 202 3.02 15.30 29.43
CA PRO A 202 4.19 14.69 30.01
C PRO A 202 4.28 13.19 29.69
N LYS A 203 5.48 12.67 29.39
CA LYS A 203 5.76 11.25 29.07
C LYS A 203 5.26 10.22 30.09
N LYS A 204 4.94 10.65 31.33
CA LYS A 204 4.32 9.80 32.35
C LYS A 204 2.85 9.51 32.06
N ILE A 205 2.15 10.43 31.40
CA ILE A 205 0.73 10.34 31.05
C ILE A 205 0.59 9.83 29.61
N SER A 206 1.40 10.34 28.67
CA SER A 206 1.27 9.96 27.25
C SER A 206 1.48 8.47 26.98
N ARG A 207 2.31 7.77 27.79
CA ARG A 207 2.49 6.31 27.72
C ARG A 207 1.20 5.49 27.88
N TRP A 208 0.16 6.07 28.48
CA TRP A 208 -1.14 5.42 28.71
C TRP A 208 -2.17 5.79 27.64
N LEU A 209 -1.85 6.74 26.76
CA LEU A 209 -2.71 7.05 25.63
C LEU A 209 -2.58 5.94 24.58
N PRO A 210 -3.71 5.53 23.97
CA PRO A 210 -3.66 4.61 22.86
C PRO A 210 -2.97 5.27 21.66
N SER A 211 -2.18 4.48 20.92
CA SER A 211 -1.58 4.94 19.66
C SER A 211 -2.68 5.41 18.69
N VAL A 212 -2.59 6.67 18.26
CA VAL A 212 -3.54 7.26 17.29
C VAL A 212 -3.49 6.51 15.97
N THR A 213 -2.27 6.21 15.51
CA THR A 213 -2.01 5.42 14.31
C THR A 213 -2.62 4.02 14.44
N GLY A 214 -2.40 3.34 15.58
CA GLY A 214 -2.96 2.02 15.85
C GLY A 214 -4.50 2.02 15.87
N LEU A 215 -5.12 3.01 16.51
CA LEU A 215 -6.58 3.18 16.51
C LEU A 215 -7.13 3.43 15.10
N GLY A 216 -6.47 4.28 14.31
CA GLY A 216 -6.86 4.56 12.94
C GLY A 216 -6.78 3.32 12.05
N ILE A 217 -5.70 2.54 12.17
CA ILE A 217 -5.51 1.29 11.44
C ILE A 217 -6.56 0.25 11.83
N ALA A 218 -6.88 0.12 13.13
CA ALA A 218 -7.92 -0.79 13.61
C ALA A 218 -9.31 -0.49 13.01
N GLY A 219 -9.60 0.77 12.68
CA GLY A 219 -10.84 1.15 11.99
C GLY A 219 -10.90 0.78 10.51
N VAL A 220 -9.76 0.43 9.89
CA VAL A 220 -9.66 0.11 8.46
C VAL A 220 -9.48 -1.38 8.21
N ILE A 221 -8.88 -2.11 9.14
CA ILE A 221 -8.64 -3.55 9.02
C ILE A 221 -9.94 -4.31 9.38
N PRO A 222 -10.42 -5.23 8.51
CA PRO A 222 -11.55 -6.09 8.85
C PRO A 222 -11.28 -6.91 10.12
N ALA A 223 -12.28 -7.04 10.99
CA ALA A 223 -12.13 -7.74 12.27
C ALA A 223 -11.59 -9.17 12.12
N PHE A 224 -11.97 -9.90 11.06
CA PHE A 224 -11.46 -11.24 10.81
C PHE A 224 -9.95 -11.27 10.56
N ASN A 225 -9.39 -10.26 9.86
CA ASN A 225 -7.94 -10.15 9.68
C ASN A 225 -7.25 -9.91 11.02
N SER A 226 -7.80 -9.01 11.85
CA SER A 226 -7.26 -8.75 13.19
C SER A 226 -7.30 -9.99 14.07
N ILE A 227 -8.39 -10.76 14.03
CA ILE A 227 -8.53 -12.03 14.78
C ILE A 227 -7.52 -13.07 14.26
N SER A 228 -7.39 -13.25 12.95
CA SER A 228 -6.43 -14.18 12.36
C SER A 228 -4.99 -13.82 12.72
N MET A 229 -4.61 -12.53 12.63
CA MET A 229 -3.30 -12.04 13.07
C MET A 229 -3.09 -12.28 14.57
N PHE A 230 -4.09 -12.01 15.40
CA PHE A 230 -4.03 -12.26 16.84
C PHE A 230 -3.82 -13.75 17.15
N LEU A 231 -4.57 -14.64 16.50
CA LEU A 231 -4.43 -16.08 16.68
C LEU A 231 -3.04 -16.55 16.24
N GLY A 232 -2.55 -16.10 15.09
CA GLY A 232 -1.19 -16.40 14.62
C GLY A 232 -0.11 -15.94 15.60
N ALA A 233 -0.22 -14.70 16.09
CA ALA A 233 0.69 -14.16 17.11
C ALA A 233 0.58 -14.89 18.46
N LEU A 234 -0.62 -15.31 18.85
CA LEU A 234 -0.85 -16.10 20.06
C LEU A 234 -0.18 -17.47 19.95
N PHE A 235 -0.30 -18.14 18.80
CA PHE A 235 0.40 -19.41 18.55
C PHE A 235 1.92 -19.24 18.59
N ALA A 236 2.46 -18.20 17.94
CA ALA A 236 3.88 -17.87 18.02
C ALA A 236 4.33 -17.58 19.47
N TRP A 237 3.52 -16.82 20.22
CA TRP A 237 3.82 -16.53 21.62
C TRP A 237 3.81 -17.80 22.48
N ILE A 238 2.83 -18.69 22.33
CA ILE A 238 2.81 -19.97 23.04
C ILE A 238 4.03 -20.82 22.65
N LEU A 239 4.38 -20.88 21.36
CA LEU A 239 5.55 -21.61 20.88
C LEU A 239 6.85 -21.08 21.48
N SER A 240 7.00 -19.75 21.58
CA SER A 240 8.17 -19.12 22.24
C SER A 240 8.31 -19.50 23.72
N LYS A 241 7.20 -19.87 24.39
CA LYS A 241 7.22 -20.34 25.79
C LYS A 241 7.46 -21.84 25.91
N VAL A 242 6.90 -22.64 25.02
CA VAL A 242 6.95 -24.11 25.09
C VAL A 242 8.22 -24.68 24.45
N SER A 243 8.64 -24.13 23.30
CA SER A 243 9.84 -24.57 22.58
C SER A 243 10.58 -23.37 21.94
N PRO A 244 11.39 -22.64 22.74
CA PRO A 244 12.12 -21.46 22.27
C PRO A 244 13.01 -21.72 21.06
N LYS A 245 13.67 -22.90 21.00
CA LYS A 245 14.52 -23.29 19.88
C LYS A 245 13.73 -23.49 18.58
N THR A 246 12.49 -23.95 18.67
CA THR A 246 11.65 -24.12 17.49
C THR A 246 11.14 -22.77 17.01
N ASP A 247 10.74 -21.91 17.94
CA ASP A 247 10.27 -20.55 17.64
C ASP A 247 11.32 -19.74 16.87
N GLU A 248 12.54 -19.65 17.41
CA GLU A 248 13.64 -18.88 16.83
C GLU A 248 14.00 -19.32 15.40
N ASN A 249 13.91 -20.62 15.10
CA ASN A 249 14.32 -21.16 13.81
C ASN A 249 13.20 -21.20 12.76
N TYR A 250 11.94 -21.37 13.17
CA TYR A 250 10.87 -21.75 12.25
C TYR A 250 9.68 -20.80 12.20
N THR A 251 9.37 -20.04 13.25
CA THR A 251 8.14 -19.22 13.28
C THR A 251 8.07 -18.27 12.09
N ILE A 252 9.11 -17.46 11.87
CA ILE A 252 9.15 -16.47 10.79
C ILE A 252 9.12 -17.17 9.42
N SER A 253 9.93 -18.22 9.23
CA SER A 253 10.05 -18.95 7.97
C SER A 253 8.75 -19.64 7.56
N VAL A 254 8.07 -20.28 8.51
CA VAL A 254 6.79 -20.98 8.27
C VAL A 254 5.69 -19.97 8.00
N SER A 255 5.56 -18.92 8.82
CA SER A 255 4.55 -17.88 8.62
C SER A 255 4.71 -17.19 7.26
N SER A 256 5.95 -16.80 6.91
CA SER A 256 6.24 -16.18 5.61
C SER A 256 5.97 -17.14 4.44
N GLY A 257 6.34 -18.42 4.59
CA GLY A 257 6.09 -19.46 3.60
C GLY A 257 4.60 -19.74 3.36
N LEU A 258 3.77 -19.68 4.41
CA LEU A 258 2.31 -19.81 4.29
C LEU A 258 1.69 -18.63 3.54
N ILE A 259 2.10 -17.40 3.87
CA ILE A 259 1.60 -16.18 3.20
C ILE A 259 1.98 -16.17 1.72
N ALA A 260 3.27 -16.44 1.42
CA ALA A 260 3.75 -16.51 0.04
C ALA A 260 3.11 -17.69 -0.72
N GLY A 261 2.98 -18.84 -0.07
CA GLY A 261 2.40 -20.05 -0.65
C GLY A 261 0.93 -19.89 -1.03
N GLU A 262 0.11 -19.32 -0.15
CA GLU A 262 -1.29 -19.00 -0.45
C GLU A 262 -1.38 -18.06 -1.67
N SER A 263 -0.56 -17.01 -1.69
CA SER A 263 -0.55 -16.02 -2.78
C SER A 263 -0.17 -16.65 -4.12
N LEU A 264 0.91 -17.45 -4.14
CA LEU A 264 1.38 -18.13 -5.35
C LEU A 264 0.38 -19.17 -5.86
N LEU A 265 -0.21 -19.98 -4.97
CA LEU A 265 -1.24 -20.94 -5.32
C LEU A 265 -2.51 -20.24 -5.84
N GLY A 266 -2.91 -19.13 -5.22
CA GLY A 266 -4.03 -18.31 -5.69
C GLY A 266 -3.84 -17.84 -7.13
N VAL A 267 -2.66 -17.30 -7.45
CA VAL A 267 -2.32 -16.91 -8.83
C VAL A 267 -2.29 -18.13 -9.75
N ALA A 268 -1.71 -19.25 -9.32
CA ALA A 268 -1.67 -20.47 -10.13
C ALA A 268 -3.06 -21.03 -10.43
N PHE A 269 -3.99 -20.99 -9.47
CA PHE A 269 -5.39 -21.39 -9.68
C PHE A 269 -6.13 -20.44 -10.62
N MET A 270 -5.91 -19.12 -10.49
CA MET A 270 -6.49 -18.15 -11.41
C MET A 270 -5.97 -18.36 -12.84
N LEU A 271 -4.67 -18.58 -13.00
CA LEU A 271 -4.06 -18.82 -14.31
C LEU A 271 -4.48 -20.16 -14.91
N SER A 272 -4.60 -21.23 -14.11
CA SER A 272 -5.03 -22.53 -14.62
C SER A 272 -6.47 -22.52 -15.13
N GLY A 273 -7.35 -21.73 -14.49
CA GLY A 273 -8.72 -21.49 -14.98
C GLY A 273 -8.79 -20.71 -16.30
N GLU A 274 -7.86 -19.78 -16.51
CA GLU A 274 -7.79 -18.94 -17.73
C GLU A 274 -6.86 -19.50 -18.82
N LEU A 275 -6.08 -20.55 -18.53
CA LEU A 275 -5.16 -21.15 -19.50
C LEU A 275 -5.88 -21.65 -20.77
N PRO A 276 -7.07 -22.29 -20.69
CA PRO A 276 -7.79 -22.73 -21.89
C PRO A 276 -8.30 -21.57 -22.75
N SER A 277 -8.75 -20.47 -22.13
CA SER A 277 -9.20 -19.26 -22.85
C SER A 277 -8.01 -18.53 -23.49
N LEU A 278 -6.88 -18.44 -22.78
CA LEU A 278 -5.63 -17.85 -23.27
C LEU A 278 -5.06 -18.64 -24.46
N ILE A 279 -4.99 -19.97 -24.35
CA ILE A 279 -4.54 -20.83 -25.46
C ILE A 279 -5.44 -20.63 -26.68
N LYS A 280 -6.77 -20.53 -26.50
CA LYS A 280 -7.71 -20.33 -27.60
C LYS A 280 -7.58 -18.95 -28.25
N GLN A 281 -7.30 -17.89 -27.48
CA GLN A 281 -7.00 -16.56 -28.03
C GLN A 281 -5.67 -16.56 -28.79
N LEU A 282 -4.62 -17.16 -28.23
CA LEU A 282 -3.31 -17.23 -28.86
C LEU A 282 -3.35 -18.07 -30.14
N THR A 283 -4.07 -19.19 -30.16
CA THR A 283 -4.26 -19.98 -31.37
C THR A 283 -5.13 -19.25 -32.39
N GLY A 284 -6.19 -18.54 -31.99
CA GLY A 284 -7.00 -17.70 -32.89
C GLY A 284 -6.20 -16.59 -33.57
N ILE A 285 -5.32 -15.92 -32.82
CA ILE A 285 -4.38 -14.91 -33.36
C ILE A 285 -3.39 -15.54 -34.35
N LEU A 286 -2.91 -16.76 -34.07
CA LEU A 286 -2.00 -17.49 -34.96
C LEU A 286 -2.69 -18.07 -36.20
N THR A 287 -3.99 -18.38 -36.12
CA THR A 287 -4.78 -18.92 -37.24
C THR A 287 -5.52 -17.85 -38.05
N GLY A 288 -5.47 -16.58 -37.63
CA GLY A 288 -6.09 -15.46 -38.34
C GLY A 288 -7.62 -15.43 -38.27
N SER A 289 -8.20 -15.97 -37.19
CA SER A 289 -9.65 -16.02 -36.92
C SER A 289 -10.02 -15.31 -35.63
#